data_AF-A0A926HBH3-F1
#
_entry.id   AF-A0A926HBH3-F1
#
_cell.length_a   1.000
_cell.length_b   1.000
_cell.length_c   1.000
_cell.angle_alpha   90.00
_cell.angle_beta   90.00
_cell.angle_gamma   90.00
#
_symmetry.space_group_name_H-M   'P 1'
#
loop_
_entity.id
_entity.type
_entity.pdbx_description
1 polymer ?
#
loop_
_entity_poly.entity_id
_entity_poly.type
_entity_poly.pdbx_seq_one_letter_code
_entity_poly.pdbx_strand_id
1 'polypeptide(L)'
;MTDVIAPTEKLVFIPVRHHSPACARVVRTIAHELRPAVVLIEGPFDFNERLDELYLPHQLPIAIYSYVRLHNQARRGAFYPFCEHSPEWEALHAARELGATVRFIDMPWHALATAQTPAHRYADHELRENPYIPTLCEKLGVDDFDSLWDRLVEIDPLLSAQRIMERVHQLCSHIRASSRVPDEDLRREAFMAQQIRTAQHEFAGPVLVVT
;
A
#
# COMPACT_ATOMS: atom_id res chain seq x y z
N MET A 1 4.03 27.45 -1.30
CA MET A 1 4.46 26.19 -1.95
C MET A 1 5.60 25.68 -1.11
N THR A 2 5.28 24.84 -0.14
CA THR A 2 6.23 24.29 0.82
C THR A 2 6.36 22.83 0.46
N ASP A 3 7.59 22.39 0.18
CA ASP A 3 7.90 21.08 -0.38
C ASP A 3 7.28 19.95 0.45
N VAL A 4 6.64 19.04 -0.27
CA VAL A 4 5.95 17.85 0.21
C VAL A 4 6.92 16.81 0.78
N ILE A 5 8.19 16.93 0.43
CA ILE A 5 9.29 16.09 0.85
C ILE A 5 10.42 17.03 1.23
N ALA A 6 10.97 16.90 2.44
CA ALA A 6 12.17 17.65 2.78
C ALA A 6 13.28 17.25 1.79
N PRO A 7 14.03 18.19 1.19
CA PRO A 7 14.99 17.95 0.09
C PRO A 7 16.12 16.94 0.39
N THR A 8 16.14 16.37 1.59
CA THR A 8 17.07 15.37 2.12
C THR A 8 16.49 13.95 2.22
N GLU A 9 15.18 13.74 2.11
CA GLU A 9 14.58 12.41 2.31
C GLU A 9 14.79 11.51 1.09
N LYS A 10 15.74 10.58 1.21
CA LYS A 10 15.98 9.53 0.21
C LYS A 10 14.94 8.41 0.23
N LEU A 11 14.04 8.39 1.21
CA LEU A 11 13.06 7.33 1.41
C LEU A 11 11.75 7.96 1.88
N VAL A 12 10.70 7.82 1.09
CA VAL A 12 9.36 8.37 1.37
C VAL A 12 8.37 7.23 1.43
N PHE A 13 7.60 7.15 2.52
CA PHE A 13 6.52 6.18 2.70
C PHE A 13 5.17 6.84 2.50
N ILE A 14 4.35 6.27 1.63
CA ILE A 14 2.95 6.63 1.47
C ILE A 14 2.10 5.47 1.99
N PRO A 15 1.54 5.59 3.21
CA PRO A 15 0.51 4.68 3.66
C PRO A 15 -0.74 4.87 2.78
N VAL A 16 -1.29 3.79 2.25
CA VAL A 16 -2.47 3.85 1.38
C VAL A 16 -3.56 2.91 1.87
N ARG A 17 -4.81 3.29 1.56
CA ARG A 17 -5.92 2.34 1.57
C ARG A 17 -6.13 1.86 0.14
N HIS A 18 -6.23 0.55 -0.02
CA HIS A 18 -6.50 -0.04 -1.33
C HIS A 18 -7.81 0.51 -1.90
N HIS A 19 -7.82 0.77 -3.20
CA HIS A 19 -8.98 1.36 -3.88
C HIS A 19 -9.42 2.73 -3.33
N SER A 20 -8.51 3.53 -2.77
CA SER A 20 -8.77 4.93 -2.39
C SER A 20 -8.43 5.89 -3.54
N PRO A 21 -9.42 6.58 -4.15
CA PRO A 21 -9.16 7.62 -5.14
C PRO A 21 -8.27 8.75 -4.61
N ALA A 22 -8.45 9.14 -3.34
CA ALA A 22 -7.58 10.14 -2.72
C ALA A 22 -6.13 9.66 -2.59
N CYS A 23 -5.88 8.45 -2.09
CA CYS A 23 -4.53 7.88 -2.05
C CYS A 23 -3.93 7.74 -3.45
N ALA A 24 -4.71 7.35 -4.45
CA ALA A 24 -4.25 7.25 -5.83
C ALA A 24 -3.75 8.60 -6.38
N ARG A 25 -4.51 9.68 -6.13
CA ARG A 25 -4.07 11.04 -6.44
C ARG A 25 -2.80 11.42 -5.68
N VAL A 26 -2.75 11.13 -4.37
CA VAL A 26 -1.56 11.42 -3.54
C VAL A 26 -0.34 10.72 -4.12
N VAL A 27 -0.38 9.40 -4.31
CA VAL A 27 0.73 8.62 -4.88
C VAL A 27 1.26 9.26 -6.17
N ARG A 28 0.36 9.60 -7.09
CA ARG A 28 0.75 10.25 -8.35
C ARG A 28 1.41 11.61 -8.13
N THR A 29 0.82 12.48 -7.30
CA THR A 29 1.39 13.80 -6.96
C THR A 29 2.78 13.66 -6.34
N ILE A 30 2.91 12.84 -5.30
CA ILE A 30 4.19 12.63 -4.61
C ILE A 30 5.23 12.06 -5.57
N ALA A 31 4.88 11.08 -6.40
CA ALA A 31 5.82 10.48 -7.35
C ALA A 31 6.37 11.51 -8.35
N HIS A 32 5.53 12.37 -8.92
CA HIS A 32 5.98 13.40 -9.87
C HIS A 32 6.83 14.49 -9.21
N GLU A 33 6.55 14.85 -7.96
CA GLU A 33 7.35 15.82 -7.20
C GLU A 33 8.70 15.21 -6.78
N LEU A 34 8.69 13.97 -6.28
CA LEU A 34 9.87 13.28 -5.79
C LEU A 34 10.82 12.84 -6.92
N ARG A 35 10.26 12.44 -8.06
CA ARG A 35 10.97 11.79 -9.18
C ARG A 35 11.88 10.65 -8.70
N PRO A 36 11.32 9.59 -8.07
CA PRO A 36 12.11 8.54 -7.46
C PRO A 36 12.93 7.77 -8.49
N ALA A 37 14.08 7.24 -8.06
CA ALA A 37 14.84 6.26 -8.85
C ALA A 37 14.13 4.89 -8.86
N VAL A 38 13.40 4.57 -7.79
CA VAL A 38 12.66 3.32 -7.63
C VAL A 38 11.38 3.53 -6.82
N VAL A 39 10.30 2.90 -7.26
CA VAL A 39 9.00 2.81 -6.59
C VAL A 39 8.80 1.37 -6.11
N LEU A 40 8.60 1.22 -4.82
CA LEU A 40 8.38 -0.04 -4.14
C LEU A 40 6.92 -0.11 -3.71
N ILE A 41 6.22 -1.17 -4.10
CA ILE A 41 4.77 -1.31 -3.92
C ILE A 41 4.49 -2.54 -3.05
N GLU A 42 3.64 -2.41 -2.04
CA GLU A 42 3.11 -3.56 -1.30
C GLU A 42 2.28 -4.45 -2.24
N GLY A 43 2.87 -5.56 -2.64
CA GLY A 43 2.31 -6.48 -3.63
C GLY A 43 3.17 -7.74 -3.75
N PRO A 44 2.77 -8.71 -4.57
CA PRO A 44 3.35 -10.05 -4.57
C PRO A 44 4.77 -10.03 -5.16
N PHE A 45 5.79 -10.18 -4.32
CA PHE A 45 7.20 -10.15 -4.76
C PHE A 45 7.53 -11.20 -5.84
N ASP A 46 6.85 -12.36 -5.81
CA ASP A 46 6.98 -13.43 -6.80
C ASP A 46 6.41 -13.06 -8.19
N PHE A 47 5.74 -11.92 -8.32
CA PHE A 47 5.29 -11.39 -9.61
C PHE A 47 6.31 -10.46 -10.28
N ASN A 48 7.41 -10.09 -9.61
CA ASN A 48 8.38 -9.12 -10.14
C ASN A 48 8.93 -9.48 -11.53
N GLU A 49 9.17 -10.76 -11.81
CA GLU A 49 9.66 -11.23 -13.13
C GLU A 49 8.65 -11.04 -14.27
N ARG A 50 7.39 -10.74 -13.94
CA ARG A 50 6.26 -10.60 -14.88
C ARG A 50 5.61 -9.22 -14.79
N LEU A 51 6.25 -8.24 -14.15
CA LEU A 51 5.73 -6.87 -14.00
C LEU A 51 5.28 -6.26 -15.34
N ASP A 52 6.00 -6.54 -16.43
CA ASP A 52 5.67 -6.04 -17.76
C ASP A 52 4.28 -6.48 -18.26
N GLU A 53 3.71 -7.54 -17.71
CA GLU A 53 2.34 -7.96 -18.04
C GLU A 53 1.29 -6.97 -17.58
N LEU A 54 1.53 -6.21 -16.51
CA LEU A 54 0.60 -5.17 -16.04
C LEU A 54 0.55 -3.97 -16.99
N TYR A 55 1.54 -3.84 -17.88
CA TYR A 55 1.63 -2.76 -18.85
C TYR A 55 0.99 -3.08 -20.21
N LEU A 56 0.42 -4.28 -20.37
CA LEU A 56 -0.39 -4.65 -21.53
C LEU A 56 -1.70 -3.83 -21.55
N PRO A 57 -2.36 -3.67 -22.72
CA PRO A 57 -3.57 -2.87 -22.85
C PRO A 57 -4.80 -3.58 -22.24
N HIS A 58 -4.81 -3.70 -20.92
CA HIS A 58 -5.90 -4.30 -20.16
C HIS A 58 -7.10 -3.37 -20.05
N GLN A 59 -8.28 -3.96 -19.94
CA GLN A 59 -9.48 -3.26 -19.46
C GLN A 59 -9.59 -3.52 -17.96
N LEU A 60 -9.58 -2.45 -17.15
CA LEU A 60 -9.72 -2.55 -15.70
C LEU A 60 -11.19 -2.85 -15.29
N PRO A 61 -11.42 -3.53 -14.15
CA PRO A 61 -10.43 -4.00 -13.18
C PRO A 61 -9.75 -5.32 -13.59
N ILE A 62 -8.48 -5.48 -13.21
CA ILE A 62 -7.72 -6.73 -13.33
C ILE A 62 -7.23 -7.17 -11.94
N ALA A 63 -6.71 -8.38 -11.82
CA ALA A 63 -6.05 -8.82 -10.59
C ALA A 63 -4.91 -9.78 -10.90
N ILE A 64 -3.84 -9.71 -10.10
CA ILE A 64 -2.89 -10.83 -9.99
C ILE A 64 -3.57 -11.88 -9.10
N TYR A 65 -3.60 -13.12 -9.57
CA TYR A 65 -4.09 -14.25 -8.79
C TYR A 65 -2.94 -15.19 -8.44
N SER A 66 -2.63 -15.27 -7.15
CA SER A 66 -1.65 -16.21 -6.63
C SER A 66 -2.36 -17.43 -6.05
N TYR A 67 -1.82 -18.63 -6.32
CA TYR A 67 -2.39 -19.89 -5.85
C TYR A 67 -1.30 -20.81 -5.32
N VAL A 68 -1.61 -21.53 -4.24
CA VAL A 68 -0.74 -22.57 -3.68
C VAL A 68 -1.55 -23.78 -3.24
N ARG A 69 -0.92 -24.95 -3.37
CA ARG A 69 -1.42 -26.21 -2.83
C ARG A 69 -0.57 -26.62 -1.64
N LEU A 70 -1.19 -26.69 -0.47
CA LEU A 70 -0.53 -27.04 0.78
C LEU A 70 -0.27 -28.55 0.88
N HIS A 71 0.62 -28.94 1.79
CA HIS A 71 0.98 -30.34 2.04
C HIS A 71 -0.25 -31.22 2.36
N ASN A 72 -1.21 -30.68 3.12
CA ASN A 72 -2.47 -31.32 3.47
C ASN A 72 -3.51 -31.33 2.32
N GLN A 73 -3.08 -31.09 1.08
CA GLN A 73 -3.90 -31.04 -0.14
C GLN A 73 -4.86 -29.85 -0.21
N ALA A 74 -4.93 -29.00 0.81
CA ALA A 74 -5.75 -27.80 0.80
C ALA A 74 -5.24 -26.80 -0.24
N ARG A 75 -6.17 -26.07 -0.86
CA ARG A 75 -5.92 -25.09 -1.89
C ARG A 75 -6.16 -23.69 -1.33
N ARG A 76 -5.23 -22.77 -1.55
CA ARG A 76 -5.32 -21.38 -1.08
C ARG A 76 -4.98 -20.43 -2.21
N GLY A 77 -5.75 -19.37 -2.34
CA GLY A 77 -5.52 -18.33 -3.32
C GLY A 77 -5.67 -16.95 -2.71
N ALA A 78 -4.99 -15.98 -3.32
CA ALA A 78 -5.08 -14.56 -2.98
C ALA A 78 -5.23 -13.75 -4.26
N PHE A 79 -6.08 -12.72 -4.20
CA PHE A 79 -6.24 -11.74 -5.26
C PHE A 79 -5.56 -10.44 -4.86
N TYR A 80 -4.83 -9.85 -5.81
CA TYR A 80 -4.23 -8.51 -5.73
C TYR A 80 -4.89 -7.65 -6.81
N PRO A 81 -6.05 -7.02 -6.51
CA PRO A 81 -6.87 -6.31 -7.49
C PRO A 81 -6.29 -4.94 -7.84
N PHE A 82 -6.46 -4.56 -9.12
CA PHE A 82 -6.14 -3.23 -9.64
C PHE A 82 -7.36 -2.67 -10.38
N CYS A 83 -7.64 -1.40 -10.12
CA CYS A 83 -8.64 -0.58 -10.79
C CYS A 83 -8.09 0.84 -10.99
N GLU A 84 -8.83 1.69 -11.72
CA GLU A 84 -8.42 3.07 -12.03
C GLU A 84 -8.13 3.94 -10.79
N HIS A 85 -8.69 3.56 -9.64
CA HIS A 85 -8.50 4.27 -8.37
C HIS A 85 -7.66 3.47 -7.36
N SER A 86 -6.87 2.49 -7.83
CA SER A 86 -5.91 1.76 -6.98
C SER A 86 -4.62 2.57 -6.86
N PRO A 87 -4.19 2.95 -5.64
CA PRO A 87 -2.93 3.66 -5.44
C PRO A 87 -1.71 2.91 -6.00
N GLU A 88 -1.73 1.58 -5.96
CA GLU A 88 -0.70 0.70 -6.49
C GLU A 88 -0.65 0.74 -8.02
N TRP A 89 -1.82 0.88 -8.67
CA TRP A 89 -1.90 1.05 -10.12
C TRP A 89 -1.32 2.41 -10.55
N GLU A 90 -1.69 3.48 -9.84
CA GLU A 90 -1.11 4.80 -10.09
C GLU A 90 0.40 4.83 -9.79
N ALA A 91 0.88 4.12 -8.76
CA ALA A 91 2.32 3.99 -8.48
C ALA A 91 3.06 3.35 -9.66
N LEU A 92 2.52 2.26 -10.19
CA LEU A 92 3.08 1.50 -11.31
C LEU A 92 3.15 2.34 -12.60
N HIS A 93 2.11 3.14 -12.88
CA HIS A 93 2.06 4.04 -14.03
C HIS A 93 2.94 5.27 -13.87
N ALA A 94 2.89 5.94 -12.72
CA ALA A 94 3.74 7.11 -12.45
C ALA A 94 5.23 6.75 -12.53
N ALA A 95 5.63 5.59 -12.00
CA ALA A 95 7.00 5.11 -12.12
C ALA A 95 7.42 4.93 -13.59
N ARG A 96 6.58 4.31 -14.43
CA ARG A 96 6.86 4.13 -15.86
C ARG A 96 6.97 5.47 -16.60
N GLU A 97 6.08 6.42 -16.32
CA GLU A 97 6.12 7.77 -16.88
C GLU A 97 7.41 8.51 -16.52
N LEU A 98 7.91 8.31 -15.30
CA LEU A 98 9.12 8.94 -14.78
C LEU A 98 10.42 8.21 -15.14
N GLY A 99 10.33 7.00 -15.70
CA GLY A 99 11.47 6.13 -15.95
C GLY A 99 12.08 5.52 -14.69
N ALA A 100 11.31 5.45 -13.59
CA ALA A 100 11.71 4.83 -12.33
C ALA A 100 11.58 3.30 -12.41
N THR A 101 12.43 2.58 -11.67
CA THR A 101 12.27 1.13 -11.50
C THR A 101 11.05 0.84 -10.62
N VAL A 102 10.30 -0.22 -10.89
CA VAL A 102 9.18 -0.68 -10.04
C VAL A 102 9.52 -2.04 -9.43
N ARG A 103 9.17 -2.25 -8.16
CA ARG A 103 9.21 -3.57 -7.52
C ARG A 103 8.03 -3.77 -6.58
N PHE A 104 7.43 -4.95 -6.64
CA PHE A 104 6.61 -5.47 -5.55
C PHE A 104 7.50 -5.95 -4.41
N ILE A 105 7.17 -5.60 -3.17
CA ILE A 105 8.04 -5.84 -2.01
C ILE A 105 7.46 -6.73 -0.91
N ASP A 106 6.19 -7.15 -1.00
CA ASP A 106 5.57 -7.99 0.03
C ASP A 106 5.85 -9.48 -0.21
N MET A 107 5.80 -10.25 0.88
CA MET A 107 6.10 -11.67 0.88
C MET A 107 5.26 -12.45 -0.16
N PRO A 108 5.89 -13.40 -0.89
CA PRO A 108 5.17 -14.29 -1.80
C PRO A 108 4.03 -15.04 -1.12
N TRP A 109 2.91 -15.22 -1.82
CA TRP A 109 1.72 -15.86 -1.24
C TRP A 109 2.00 -17.27 -0.71
N HIS A 110 2.83 -18.04 -1.42
CA HIS A 110 3.18 -19.40 -1.00
C HIS A 110 3.95 -19.45 0.33
N ALA A 111 4.64 -18.37 0.72
CA ALA A 111 5.39 -18.26 1.98
C ALA A 111 4.51 -17.85 3.17
N LEU A 112 3.33 -17.29 2.90
CA LEU A 112 2.38 -16.82 3.91
C LEU A 112 1.18 -17.75 4.07
N ALA A 113 0.73 -18.38 2.99
CA ALA A 113 -0.47 -19.19 2.99
C ALA A 113 -0.38 -20.38 3.94
N THR A 114 -1.27 -20.40 4.93
CA THR A 114 -1.50 -21.54 5.82
C THR A 114 -2.92 -22.09 5.61
N ALA A 115 -3.25 -23.18 6.31
CA ALA A 115 -4.62 -23.70 6.30
C ALA A 115 -5.64 -22.71 6.88
N GLN A 116 -5.21 -21.71 7.65
CA GLN A 116 -6.10 -20.74 8.32
C GLN A 116 -6.13 -19.38 7.62
N THR A 117 -5.24 -19.13 6.66
CA THR A 117 -5.13 -17.83 6.01
C THR A 117 -6.37 -17.53 5.15
N PRO A 118 -7.05 -16.38 5.36
CA PRO A 118 -8.18 -15.97 4.53
C PRO A 118 -7.75 -15.66 3.10
N ALA A 119 -8.68 -15.82 2.15
CA ALA A 119 -8.41 -15.61 0.71
C ALA A 119 -8.43 -14.11 0.30
N HIS A 120 -9.09 -13.25 1.09
CA HIS A 120 -9.21 -11.82 0.85
C HIS A 120 -8.34 -11.05 1.84
N ARG A 121 -7.21 -10.52 1.37
CA ARG A 121 -6.23 -9.78 2.19
C ARG A 121 -6.44 -8.27 2.23
N TYR A 122 -7.15 -7.75 1.25
CA TYR A 122 -7.46 -6.34 1.06
C TYR A 122 -8.67 -5.89 1.90
N ALA A 123 -9.05 -6.65 2.93
CA ALA A 123 -10.22 -6.37 3.74
C ALA A 123 -9.79 -5.63 5.01
N ASP A 124 -10.43 -4.50 5.30
CA ASP A 124 -10.18 -3.66 6.48
C ASP A 124 -10.66 -4.31 7.82
N HIS A 125 -10.82 -5.64 7.86
CA HIS A 125 -11.42 -6.34 9.00
C HIS A 125 -10.64 -6.12 10.30
N GLU A 126 -9.31 -6.19 10.22
CA GLU A 126 -8.44 -6.00 11.40
C GLU A 126 -8.46 -4.56 11.91
N LEU A 127 -8.69 -3.58 11.03
CA LEU A 127 -8.84 -2.18 11.41
C LEU A 127 -10.14 -1.95 12.18
N ARG A 128 -11.21 -2.68 11.84
CA ARG A 128 -12.51 -2.61 12.55
C ARG A 128 -12.43 -3.13 13.98
N GLU A 129 -11.52 -4.07 14.27
CA GLU A 129 -11.32 -4.61 15.60
C GLU A 129 -10.37 -3.76 16.47
N ASN A 130 -9.75 -2.73 15.90
CA ASN A 130 -8.82 -1.88 16.63
C ASN A 130 -9.53 -0.94 17.62
N PRO A 131 -9.13 -0.88 18.91
CA PRO A 131 -9.84 -0.11 19.93
C PRO A 131 -9.76 1.42 19.74
N TYR A 132 -8.82 1.92 18.93
CA TYR A 132 -8.72 3.34 18.60
C TYR A 132 -9.83 3.81 17.68
N ILE A 133 -10.27 2.96 16.74
CA ILE A 133 -11.23 3.34 15.70
C ILE A 133 -12.58 3.77 16.29
N PRO A 134 -13.25 3.02 17.19
CA PRO A 134 -14.51 3.45 17.78
C PRO A 134 -14.41 4.80 18.51
N THR A 135 -13.30 5.03 19.24
CA THR A 135 -13.07 6.29 19.96
C THR A 135 -12.92 7.47 19.00
N LEU A 136 -12.24 7.27 17.88
CA LEU A 136 -12.07 8.31 16.87
C LEU A 136 -13.37 8.59 16.11
N CYS A 137 -14.15 7.54 15.81
CA CYS A 137 -15.48 7.65 15.20
C CYS A 137 -16.43 8.49 16.07
N GLU A 138 -16.50 8.19 17.38
CA GLU A 138 -17.31 8.97 18.34
C GLU A 138 -16.91 10.45 18.38
N LYS A 139 -15.60 10.73 18.42
CA LYS A 139 -15.08 12.11 18.44
C LYS A 139 -15.37 12.91 17.18
N LEU A 140 -15.42 12.25 16.03
CA LEU A 140 -15.66 12.88 14.73
C LEU A 140 -17.13 12.82 14.30
N GLY A 141 -17.98 12.13 15.07
CA GLY A 141 -19.41 12.00 14.80
C GLY A 141 -19.71 11.20 13.54
N VAL A 142 -18.98 10.09 13.34
CA VAL A 142 -19.16 9.16 12.21
C VAL A 142 -19.41 7.74 12.74
N ASP A 143 -20.07 6.91 11.93
CA ASP A 143 -20.60 5.62 12.38
C ASP A 143 -19.56 4.48 12.38
N ASP A 144 -18.64 4.48 11.41
CA ASP A 144 -17.70 3.38 11.19
C ASP A 144 -16.37 3.82 10.54
N PHE A 145 -15.47 2.86 10.31
CA PHE A 145 -14.18 3.10 9.68
C PHE A 145 -14.30 3.65 8.26
N ASP A 146 -15.28 3.18 7.49
CA ASP A 146 -15.52 3.62 6.12
C ASP A 146 -15.89 5.12 6.10
N SER A 147 -16.84 5.51 6.95
CA SER A 147 -17.25 6.91 7.14
C SER A 147 -16.14 7.79 7.72
N LEU A 148 -15.32 7.23 8.61
CA LEU A 148 -14.13 7.88 9.16
C LEU A 148 -13.09 8.15 8.07
N TRP A 149 -12.78 7.16 7.24
CA TRP A 149 -11.85 7.29 6.13
C TRP A 149 -12.32 8.37 5.14
N ASP A 150 -13.60 8.31 4.77
CA ASP A 150 -14.22 9.29 3.88
C ASP A 150 -14.07 10.71 4.42
N ARG A 151 -14.35 10.89 5.73
CA ARG A 151 -14.25 12.19 6.40
C ARG A 151 -12.81 12.72 6.48
N LEU A 152 -11.84 11.83 6.70
CA LEU A 152 -10.43 12.21 6.87
C LEU A 152 -9.72 12.43 5.54
N VAL A 153 -10.09 11.67 4.49
CA VAL A 153 -9.26 11.48 3.30
C VAL A 153 -10.03 11.72 1.99
N GLU A 154 -11.23 11.16 1.80
CA GLU A 154 -11.87 11.13 0.47
C GLU A 154 -12.71 12.37 0.13
N ILE A 155 -13.54 12.84 1.07
CA ILE A 155 -14.65 13.76 0.76
C ILE A 155 -14.19 15.18 0.42
N ASP A 156 -13.09 15.66 1.00
CA ASP A 156 -12.65 17.05 0.83
C ASP A 156 -11.64 17.16 -0.34
N PRO A 157 -12.07 17.64 -1.53
CA PRO A 157 -11.21 17.73 -2.70
C PRO A 157 -10.17 18.85 -2.58
N LEU A 158 -10.29 19.73 -1.59
CA LEU A 158 -9.36 20.85 -1.37
C LEU A 158 -8.17 20.44 -0.50
N LEU A 159 -8.18 19.23 0.07
CA LEU A 159 -7.03 18.73 0.81
C LEU A 159 -5.83 18.55 -0.12
N SER A 160 -4.71 19.14 0.28
CA SER A 160 -3.43 18.88 -0.38
C SER A 160 -2.98 17.45 -0.13
N ALA A 161 -2.14 16.92 -1.04
CA ALA A 161 -1.51 15.61 -0.87
C ALA A 161 -0.75 15.52 0.47
N GLN A 162 -0.06 16.60 0.85
CA GLN A 162 0.61 16.72 2.14
C GLN A 162 -0.34 16.52 3.32
N ARG A 163 -1.50 17.18 3.29
CA ARG A 163 -2.46 17.11 4.40
C ARG A 163 -3.09 15.73 4.53
N ILE A 164 -3.38 15.09 3.40
CA ILE A 164 -3.84 13.70 3.38
C ILE A 164 -2.76 12.79 3.97
N MET A 165 -1.52 12.90 3.49
CA MET A 165 -0.39 12.09 3.97
C MET A 165 -0.19 12.25 5.48
N GLU A 166 -0.20 13.48 6.00
CA GLU A 166 -0.13 13.75 7.45
C GLU A 166 -1.24 13.03 8.24
N ARG A 167 -2.49 13.12 7.77
CA ARG A 167 -3.64 12.49 8.43
C ARG A 167 -3.54 10.97 8.42
N VAL A 168 -3.17 10.38 7.29
CA VAL A 168 -3.05 8.93 7.16
C VAL A 168 -1.89 8.41 8.02
N HIS A 169 -0.72 9.08 8.01
CA HIS A 169 0.40 8.72 8.90
C HIS A 169 0.02 8.78 10.38
N GLN A 170 -0.71 9.82 10.79
CA GLN A 170 -1.20 9.94 12.18
C GLN A 170 -2.18 8.81 12.52
N LEU A 171 -3.11 8.51 11.63
CA LEU A 171 -4.07 7.42 11.79
C LEU A 171 -3.33 6.07 11.94
N CYS A 172 -2.44 5.73 11.01
CA CYS A 172 -1.64 4.50 11.05
C CYS A 172 -0.79 4.40 12.33
N SER A 173 -0.14 5.49 12.75
CA SER A 173 0.66 5.54 13.98
C SER A 173 -0.17 5.25 15.22
N HIS A 174 -1.38 5.82 15.32
CA HIS A 174 -2.28 5.58 16.44
C HIS A 174 -2.87 4.17 16.45
N ILE A 175 -3.24 3.64 15.28
CA ILE A 175 -3.70 2.24 15.12
C ILE A 175 -2.58 1.28 15.56
N ARG A 176 -1.34 1.52 15.12
CA ARG A 176 -0.18 0.72 15.51
C ARG A 176 0.09 0.75 17.01
N ALA A 177 -0.11 1.90 17.65
CA ALA A 177 0.11 2.06 19.09
C ALA A 177 -1.01 1.43 19.95
N SER A 178 -2.20 1.25 19.40
CA SER A 178 -3.39 0.80 20.13
C SER A 178 -3.66 -0.70 20.09
N SER A 179 -3.00 -1.45 19.20
CA SER A 179 -3.20 -2.89 19.07
C SER A 179 -1.89 -3.68 19.00
N ARG A 180 -1.95 -4.96 19.38
CA ARG A 180 -0.87 -5.89 19.10
C ARG A 180 -0.82 -6.16 17.60
N VAL A 181 0.40 -6.19 17.05
CA VAL A 181 0.66 -6.59 15.66
C VAL A 181 0.70 -8.12 15.58
N PRO A 182 -0.05 -8.74 14.67
CA PRO A 182 0.03 -10.18 14.41
C PRO A 182 1.44 -10.62 13.98
N ASP A 183 1.83 -11.85 14.31
CA ASP A 183 3.16 -12.37 13.95
C ASP A 183 3.32 -12.52 12.42
N GLU A 184 2.21 -12.70 11.67
CA GLU A 184 2.22 -12.70 10.20
C GLU A 184 2.66 -11.34 9.64
N ASP A 185 2.11 -10.23 10.14
CA ASP A 185 2.46 -8.89 9.71
C ASP A 185 3.90 -8.54 10.06
N LEU A 186 4.40 -8.94 11.23
CA LEU A 186 5.81 -8.73 11.59
C LEU A 186 6.76 -9.43 10.61
N ARG A 187 6.38 -10.61 10.09
CA ARG A 187 7.17 -11.33 9.07
C ARG A 187 7.13 -10.61 7.72
N ARG A 188 5.96 -10.11 7.32
CA ARG A 188 5.78 -9.32 6.09
C ARG A 188 6.58 -8.03 6.14
N GLU A 189 6.46 -7.27 7.23
CA GLU A 189 7.23 -6.05 7.48
C GLU A 189 8.74 -6.30 7.46
N ALA A 190 9.22 -7.39 8.07
CA ALA A 190 10.63 -7.74 8.05
C ALA A 190 11.13 -8.01 6.62
N PHE A 191 10.33 -8.70 5.80
CA PHE A 191 10.63 -8.96 4.39
C PHE A 191 10.61 -7.67 3.56
N MET A 192 9.56 -6.86 3.67
CA MET A 192 9.45 -5.56 2.99
C MET A 192 10.61 -4.64 3.36
N ALA A 193 10.96 -4.56 4.64
CA ALA A 193 12.10 -3.79 5.12
C ALA A 193 13.44 -4.28 4.54
N GLN A 194 13.58 -5.59 4.30
CA GLN A 194 14.75 -6.12 3.59
C GLN A 194 14.77 -5.67 2.12
N GLN A 195 13.64 -5.71 1.42
CA GLN A 195 13.56 -5.22 0.03
C GLN A 195 13.86 -3.73 -0.08
N ILE A 196 13.34 -2.93 0.86
CA ILE A 196 13.61 -1.49 0.94
C ILE A 196 15.10 -1.22 1.13
N ARG A 197 15.76 -1.91 2.08
CA ARG A 197 17.21 -1.78 2.29
C ARG A 197 18.00 -2.15 1.04
N THR A 198 17.65 -3.25 0.37
CA THR A 198 18.27 -3.64 -0.90
C THR A 198 18.15 -2.54 -1.95
N ALA A 199 16.97 -1.96 -2.11
CA ALA A 199 16.74 -0.87 -3.05
C ALA A 199 17.55 0.39 -2.70
N GLN A 200 17.64 0.77 -1.42
CA GLN A 200 18.47 1.90 -0.99
C GLN A 200 19.97 1.71 -1.26
N HIS A 201 20.44 0.47 -1.31
CA HIS A 201 21.83 0.15 -1.68
C HIS A 201 22.06 0.16 -3.19
N GLU A 202 21.06 -0.26 -3.97
CA GLU A 202 21.15 -0.36 -5.43
C GLU A 202 20.94 0.98 -6.14
N PHE A 203 20.06 1.82 -5.62
CA PHE A 203 19.66 3.08 -6.25
C PHE A 203 20.21 4.29 -5.47
N ALA A 204 20.91 5.19 -6.17
CA ALA A 204 21.47 6.40 -5.57
C ALA A 204 20.43 7.53 -5.34
N GLY A 205 19.31 7.49 -6.08
CA GLY A 205 18.24 8.48 -6.00
C GLY A 205 17.16 8.14 -4.98
N PRO A 206 16.08 8.95 -4.90
CA PRO A 206 15.03 8.72 -3.92
C PRO A 206 14.27 7.41 -4.15
N VAL A 207 13.83 6.80 -3.05
CA VAL A 207 13.01 5.59 -2.98
C VAL A 207 11.62 6.00 -2.53
N LEU A 208 10.61 5.67 -3.32
CA LEU A 208 9.21 5.81 -2.94
C LEU A 208 8.67 4.45 -2.52
N VAL A 209 8.00 4.36 -1.37
CA VAL A 209 7.35 3.15 -0.88
C VAL A 209 5.85 3.41 -0.74
N VAL A 210 5.04 2.54 -1.32
CA VAL A 210 3.56 2.58 -1.28
C VAL A 210 3.10 1.32 -0.56
N THR A 211 2.51 1.49 0.64
CA THR A 211 2.09 0.39 1.54
C THR A 211 0.71 0.67 2.11
#